data_AF-A0A170S6X7-F1
#
_entry.id   AF-A0A170S6X7-F1
#
_cell.length_a   1.000
_cell.length_b   1.000
_cell.length_c   1.000
_cell.angle_alpha   90.00
_cell.angle_beta   90.00
_cell.angle_gamma   90.00
#
_symmetry.space_group_name_H-M   'P 1'
#
loop_
_entity.id
_entity.type
_entity.pdbx_description
1 polymer ?
#
loop_
_entity_poly.entity_id
_entity_poly.type
_entity_poly.pdbx_seq_one_letter_code
_entity_poly.pdbx_strand_id
1 'polypeptide(L)'
;MPKVTNDFIDKISTHRFSDELVQLPELVDLLHKYEMSIRDFIKGLVDVSDDDIINSLGNISTVYKGLGNTLNKESVKKAFANAGITNSVNEIRLLFDAVIINYLLSDSTPFKKLLIDVKTTSSIDKKMLIMQSMGNVDLSVLKQDVMDMAYGEHSSHRFNIVVLWCYMINNRHYYRNFTERYFDPLVKLVLGENVKESTNEKR
;
A
#
# COMPACT_ATOMS: atom_id res chain seq x y z
N MET A 1 13.78 -0.17 1.82
CA MET A 1 12.63 -0.95 1.31
C MET A 1 12.90 -2.44 1.52
N PRO A 2 11.87 -3.26 1.75
CA PRO A 2 12.04 -4.70 2.01
C PRO A 2 12.53 -5.45 0.76
N LYS A 3 13.21 -6.60 0.94
CA LYS A 3 13.80 -7.36 -0.16
C LYS A 3 12.79 -7.74 -1.24
N VAL A 4 11.60 -8.19 -0.86
CA VAL A 4 10.55 -8.56 -1.83
C VAL A 4 10.13 -7.38 -2.71
N THR A 5 10.05 -6.18 -2.15
CA THR A 5 9.74 -4.95 -2.88
C THR A 5 10.86 -4.57 -3.83
N ASN A 6 12.13 -4.70 -3.41
CA ASN A 6 13.29 -4.47 -4.27
C ASN A 6 13.37 -5.50 -5.40
N ASP A 7 13.21 -6.79 -5.09
CA ASP A 7 13.18 -7.88 -6.08
C ASP A 7 12.07 -7.65 -7.12
N PHE A 8 10.91 -7.12 -6.71
CA PHE A 8 9.83 -6.74 -7.62
C PHE A 8 10.22 -5.55 -8.51
N ILE A 9 10.78 -4.48 -7.93
CA ILE A 9 11.30 -3.32 -8.68
C ILE A 9 12.33 -3.76 -9.71
N ASP A 10 13.28 -4.62 -9.34
CA ASP A 10 14.33 -5.12 -10.22
C ASP A 10 13.74 -5.87 -11.41
N LYS A 11 12.73 -6.74 -11.17
CA LYS A 11 12.06 -7.50 -12.22
C LYS A 11 11.30 -6.60 -13.19
N ILE A 12 10.56 -5.61 -12.69
CA ILE A 12 9.78 -4.70 -13.54
C ILE A 12 10.65 -3.64 -14.25
N SER A 13 11.87 -3.42 -13.77
CA SER A 13 12.83 -2.47 -14.39
C SER A 13 13.65 -3.09 -15.52
N THR A 14 13.46 -4.38 -15.82
CA THR A 14 14.17 -5.02 -16.93
C THR A 14 13.68 -4.50 -18.28
N HIS A 15 14.59 -4.41 -19.26
CA HIS A 15 14.23 -4.06 -20.65
C HIS A 15 13.15 -4.99 -21.19
N ARG A 16 13.25 -6.30 -20.92
CA ARG A 16 12.26 -7.29 -21.35
C ARG A 16 10.86 -6.99 -20.82
N PHE A 17 10.72 -6.69 -19.53
CA PHE A 17 9.42 -6.37 -18.96
C PHE A 17 8.90 -5.00 -19.45
N SER A 18 9.81 -4.05 -19.66
CA SER A 18 9.46 -2.75 -20.25
C SER A 18 8.89 -2.90 -21.66
N ASP A 19 9.48 -3.76 -22.50
CA ASP A 19 8.97 -4.05 -23.84
C ASP A 19 7.57 -4.70 -23.80
N GLU A 20 7.32 -5.59 -22.83
CA GLU A 20 5.98 -6.17 -22.60
C GLU A 20 4.98 -5.10 -22.09
N LEU A 21 5.41 -4.18 -21.23
CA LEU A 21 4.58 -3.07 -20.71
C LEU A 21 4.19 -2.06 -21.79
N VAL A 22 5.07 -1.77 -22.75
CA VAL A 22 4.77 -0.88 -23.89
C VAL A 22 3.59 -1.42 -24.71
N GLN A 23 3.40 -2.74 -24.75
CA GLN A 23 2.25 -3.38 -25.40
C GLN A 23 0.97 -3.34 -24.55
N LEU A 24 1.05 -2.81 -23.32
CA LEU A 24 -0.03 -2.72 -22.34
C LEU A 24 -0.27 -1.26 -21.89
N PRO A 25 -0.53 -0.31 -22.80
CA PRO A 25 -0.61 1.13 -22.47
C PRO A 25 -1.69 1.44 -21.43
N GLU A 26 -2.80 0.70 -21.44
CA GLU A 26 -3.86 0.84 -20.44
C GLU A 26 -3.38 0.52 -19.02
N LEU A 27 -2.47 -0.46 -18.86
CA LEU A 27 -1.90 -0.78 -17.56
C LEU A 27 -0.99 0.35 -17.07
N VAL A 28 -0.17 0.92 -17.96
CA VAL A 28 0.71 2.05 -17.64
C VAL A 28 -0.10 3.26 -17.21
N ASP A 29 -1.15 3.62 -17.97
CA ASP A 29 -2.05 4.72 -17.64
C ASP A 29 -2.76 4.52 -16.29
N LEU A 30 -3.21 3.30 -16.01
CA LEU A 30 -3.85 2.98 -14.74
C LEU A 30 -2.87 3.05 -13.57
N LEU A 31 -1.64 2.56 -13.74
CA LEU A 31 -0.60 2.67 -12.72
C LEU A 31 -0.23 4.12 -12.43
N HIS A 32 -0.14 4.97 -13.45
CA HIS A 32 0.09 6.39 -13.26
C HIS A 32 -1.08 7.08 -12.52
N LYS A 33 -2.32 6.84 -12.95
CA LYS A 33 -3.52 7.35 -12.24
C LYS A 33 -3.57 6.86 -10.81
N TYR A 34 -3.13 5.64 -10.56
CA TYR A 34 -3.14 5.03 -9.24
C TYR A 34 -2.12 5.69 -8.32
N GLU A 35 -0.90 5.90 -8.81
CA GLU A 35 0.15 6.63 -8.09
C GLU A 35 -0.30 8.05 -7.73
N MET A 36 -0.87 8.80 -8.69
CA MET A 36 -1.40 10.14 -8.41
C MET A 36 -2.51 10.11 -7.35
N SER A 37 -3.39 9.12 -7.41
CA SER A 37 -4.49 8.99 -6.45
C SER A 37 -3.99 8.70 -5.03
N ILE A 38 -2.96 7.85 -4.88
CA ILE A 38 -2.31 7.60 -3.59
C ILE A 38 -1.61 8.86 -3.09
N ARG A 39 -0.94 9.59 -3.99
CA ARG A 39 -0.24 10.83 -3.67
C ARG A 39 -1.20 11.90 -3.16
N ASP A 40 -2.32 12.12 -3.83
CA ASP A 40 -3.32 13.10 -3.43
C ASP A 40 -3.99 12.71 -2.10
N PHE A 41 -4.22 11.43 -1.86
CA PHE A 41 -4.65 10.93 -0.56
C PHE A 41 -3.63 11.25 0.54
N ILE A 42 -2.35 10.95 0.33
CA ILE A 42 -1.30 11.25 1.32
C ILE A 42 -1.21 12.77 1.57
N LYS A 43 -1.35 13.61 0.54
CA LYS A 43 -1.42 15.06 0.70
C LYS A 43 -2.66 15.50 1.49
N GLY A 44 -3.84 14.98 1.19
CA GLY A 44 -5.07 15.28 1.92
C GLY A 44 -5.01 14.89 3.40
N LEU A 45 -4.23 13.84 3.74
CA LEU A 45 -3.93 13.52 5.14
C LEU A 45 -3.05 14.61 5.82
N VAL A 46 -2.11 15.20 5.09
CA VAL A 46 -1.25 16.31 5.58
C VAL A 46 -2.08 17.59 5.75
N ASP A 47 -2.88 17.92 4.75
CA ASP A 47 -3.53 19.22 4.60
C ASP A 47 -4.84 19.34 5.41
N VAL A 48 -5.15 18.37 6.26
CA VAL A 48 -6.27 18.34 7.24
C VAL A 48 -7.67 18.47 6.60
N SER A 49 -7.79 18.44 5.27
CA SER A 49 -9.08 18.52 4.57
C SER A 49 -9.80 17.16 4.56
N ASP A 50 -11.04 17.11 5.03
CA ASP A 50 -11.88 15.91 4.98
C ASP A 50 -12.50 15.68 3.58
N ASP A 51 -12.83 16.77 2.87
CA ASP A 51 -13.40 16.71 1.52
C ASP A 51 -12.40 16.16 0.50
N ASP A 52 -11.12 16.54 0.61
CA ASP A 52 -10.06 16.04 -0.28
C ASP A 52 -9.80 14.55 -0.06
N ILE A 53 -9.92 14.08 1.19
CA ILE A 53 -9.85 12.66 1.48
C ILE A 53 -11.00 11.96 0.78
N ILE A 54 -12.27 12.36 1.06
CA ILE A 54 -13.47 11.72 0.51
C ILE A 54 -13.46 11.65 -1.02
N ASN A 55 -13.07 12.75 -1.69
CA ASN A 55 -12.94 12.79 -3.14
C ASN A 55 -11.84 11.85 -3.65
N SER A 56 -10.69 11.83 -2.97
CA SER A 56 -9.61 10.88 -3.27
C SER A 56 -10.11 9.43 -3.13
N LEU A 57 -10.97 9.12 -2.15
CA LEU A 57 -11.50 7.76 -1.96
C LEU A 57 -12.31 7.25 -3.16
N GLY A 58 -13.14 8.12 -3.76
CA GLY A 58 -13.93 7.78 -4.94
C GLY A 58 -13.06 7.50 -6.16
N ASN A 59 -12.04 8.35 -6.36
CA ASN A 59 -11.09 8.24 -7.47
C ASN A 59 -10.21 6.98 -7.31
N ILE A 60 -9.66 6.76 -6.11
CA ILE A 60 -8.86 5.57 -5.79
C ILE A 60 -9.65 4.29 -6.07
N SER A 61 -10.91 4.18 -5.60
CA SER A 61 -11.70 2.97 -5.78
C SER A 61 -11.95 2.66 -7.27
N THR A 62 -12.21 3.68 -8.07
CA THR A 62 -12.43 3.53 -9.51
C THR A 62 -11.17 3.06 -10.23
N VAL A 63 -10.04 3.72 -9.94
CA VAL A 63 -8.74 3.36 -10.53
C VAL A 63 -8.31 1.98 -10.07
N TYR A 64 -8.46 1.65 -8.79
CA TYR A 64 -8.09 0.36 -8.22
C TYR A 64 -8.90 -0.79 -8.82
N LYS A 65 -10.21 -0.59 -9.03
CA LYS A 65 -11.05 -1.56 -9.76
C LYS A 65 -10.57 -1.74 -11.20
N GLY A 66 -10.29 -0.64 -11.90
CA GLY A 66 -9.72 -0.66 -13.25
C GLY A 66 -8.42 -1.45 -13.31
N LEU A 67 -7.51 -1.21 -12.36
CA LEU A 67 -6.24 -1.94 -12.24
C LEU A 67 -6.47 -3.45 -12.08
N GLY A 68 -7.44 -3.87 -11.27
CA GLY A 68 -7.76 -5.31 -11.13
C GLY A 68 -8.29 -5.94 -12.40
N ASN A 69 -9.17 -5.24 -13.11
CA ASN A 69 -9.72 -5.73 -14.38
C ASN A 69 -8.61 -5.89 -15.42
N THR A 70 -7.70 -4.92 -15.50
CA THR A 70 -6.55 -4.96 -16.43
C THR A 70 -5.55 -6.03 -16.04
N LEU A 71 -5.19 -6.13 -14.75
CA LEU A 71 -4.30 -7.19 -14.25
C LEU A 71 -4.88 -8.59 -14.44
N ASN A 72 -6.21 -8.74 -14.51
CA ASN A 72 -6.84 -10.04 -14.73
C ASN A 72 -6.84 -10.47 -16.22
N LYS A 73 -6.44 -9.59 -17.15
CA LYS A 73 -6.28 -9.96 -18.57
C LYS A 73 -5.17 -11.00 -18.71
N GLU A 74 -5.37 -12.00 -19.57
CA GLU A 74 -4.43 -13.11 -19.72
C GLU A 74 -3.05 -12.65 -20.21
N SER A 75 -3.00 -11.72 -21.16
CA SER A 75 -1.75 -11.14 -21.66
C SER A 75 -0.95 -10.46 -20.54
N VAL A 76 -1.63 -9.72 -19.66
CA VAL A 76 -1.00 -9.04 -18.53
C VAL A 76 -0.47 -10.07 -17.53
N LYS A 77 -1.28 -11.06 -17.13
CA LYS A 77 -0.83 -12.13 -16.22
C LYS A 77 0.38 -12.88 -16.76
N LYS A 78 0.42 -13.14 -18.08
CA LYS A 78 1.56 -13.77 -18.74
C LYS A 78 2.81 -12.90 -18.67
N ALA A 79 2.69 -11.59 -18.86
CA ALA A 79 3.83 -10.68 -18.75
C ALA A 79 4.48 -10.74 -17.35
N PHE A 80 3.68 -10.62 -16.29
CA PHE A 80 4.19 -10.74 -14.91
C PHE A 80 4.76 -12.13 -14.61
N ALA A 81 4.16 -13.20 -15.12
CA ALA A 81 4.69 -14.56 -14.97
C ALA A 81 6.02 -14.76 -15.71
N ASN A 82 6.15 -14.23 -16.93
CA ASN A 82 7.37 -14.30 -17.74
C ASN A 82 8.54 -13.58 -17.10
N ALA A 83 8.27 -12.50 -16.35
CA ALA A 83 9.25 -11.78 -15.53
C ALA A 83 9.56 -12.49 -14.20
N GLY A 84 8.95 -13.64 -13.93
CA GLY A 84 9.17 -14.40 -12.69
C GLY A 84 8.59 -13.73 -11.44
N ILE A 85 7.53 -12.94 -11.58
CA ILE A 85 6.88 -12.23 -10.47
C ILE A 85 5.80 -13.14 -9.85
N THR A 86 4.59 -13.13 -10.41
CA THR A 86 3.45 -13.98 -10.07
C THR A 86 2.37 -13.76 -11.14
N ASN A 87 1.38 -14.62 -11.23
CA ASN A 87 0.18 -14.40 -12.06
C ASN A 87 -1.07 -14.07 -11.20
N SER A 88 -0.91 -13.99 -9.88
CA SER A 88 -1.96 -13.64 -8.94
C SER A 88 -2.21 -12.14 -8.96
N VAL A 89 -3.41 -11.74 -9.40
CA VAL A 89 -3.83 -10.32 -9.46
C VAL A 89 -3.71 -9.64 -8.09
N ASN A 90 -4.04 -10.36 -7.01
CA ASN A 90 -3.99 -9.81 -5.67
C ASN A 90 -2.55 -9.59 -5.19
N GLU A 91 -1.64 -10.50 -5.49
CA GLU A 91 -0.22 -10.34 -5.14
C GLU A 91 0.42 -9.22 -5.97
N ILE A 92 0.09 -9.10 -7.26
CA ILE A 92 0.60 -8.00 -8.10
C ILE A 92 0.13 -6.64 -7.56
N ARG A 93 -1.16 -6.51 -7.19
CA ARG A 93 -1.70 -5.29 -6.56
C ARG A 93 -0.97 -4.96 -5.28
N LEU A 94 -0.80 -5.96 -4.40
CA LEU A 94 -0.09 -5.81 -3.14
C LEU A 94 1.34 -5.28 -3.34
N LEU A 95 2.06 -5.79 -4.35
CA LEU A 95 3.40 -5.35 -4.69
C LEU A 95 3.41 -3.90 -5.21
N PHE A 96 2.45 -3.51 -6.04
CA PHE A 96 2.32 -2.12 -6.49
C PHE A 96 1.99 -1.17 -5.33
N ASP A 97 1.06 -1.54 -4.45
CA ASP A 97 0.73 -0.77 -3.24
C ASP A 97 1.98 -0.53 -2.40
N ALA A 98 2.75 -1.60 -2.14
CA ALA A 98 3.96 -1.51 -1.37
C ALA A 98 5.01 -0.61 -2.02
N VAL A 99 5.24 -0.72 -3.34
CA VAL A 99 6.19 0.12 -4.07
C VAL A 99 5.78 1.58 -4.03
N ILE A 100 4.53 1.89 -4.40
CA ILE A 100 4.04 3.26 -4.53
C ILE A 100 4.03 3.94 -3.16
N ILE A 101 3.50 3.27 -2.13
CA ILE A 101 3.50 3.81 -0.77
C ILE A 101 4.93 4.06 -0.34
N ASN A 102 5.83 3.07 -0.39
CA ASN A 102 7.22 3.25 0.04
C ASN A 102 7.93 4.39 -0.73
N TYR A 103 7.68 4.51 -2.03
CA TYR A 103 8.21 5.60 -2.86
C TYR A 103 7.73 6.96 -2.37
N LEU A 104 6.42 7.14 -2.24
CA LEU A 104 5.82 8.39 -1.79
C LEU A 104 6.22 8.76 -0.36
N LEU A 105 6.35 7.77 0.54
CA LEU A 105 6.82 7.99 1.91
C LEU A 105 8.30 8.38 1.98
N SER A 106 9.10 8.03 0.96
CA SER A 106 10.53 8.36 0.91
C SER A 106 10.81 9.68 0.21
N ASP A 107 10.01 10.02 -0.79
CA ASP A 107 10.17 11.20 -1.66
C ASP A 107 9.56 12.49 -1.07
N SER A 108 8.50 12.38 -0.27
CA SER A 108 7.72 13.58 0.10
C SER A 108 8.29 14.35 1.32
N THR A 109 8.68 15.61 1.08
CA THR A 109 8.98 16.64 2.10
C THR A 109 7.82 16.89 3.10
N PRO A 110 6.54 16.87 2.68
CA PRO A 110 5.39 16.86 3.60
C PRO A 110 5.43 15.72 4.62
N PHE A 111 6.00 14.56 4.26
CA PHE A 111 6.14 13.42 5.16
C PHE A 111 7.21 13.63 6.21
N LYS A 112 8.35 14.23 5.83
CA LYS A 112 9.35 14.68 6.81
C LYS A 112 8.71 15.67 7.80
N LYS A 113 7.83 16.56 7.32
CA LYS A 113 7.09 17.51 8.16
C LYS A 113 6.09 16.80 9.10
N LEU A 114 5.34 15.82 8.59
CA LEU A 114 4.44 14.94 9.34
C LEU A 114 5.15 14.12 10.44
N LEU A 115 6.34 13.60 10.15
CA LEU A 115 7.19 12.86 11.09
C LEU A 115 7.74 13.76 12.21
N ILE A 116 7.87 15.06 11.94
CA ILE A 116 8.43 16.05 12.87
C ILE A 116 7.33 16.75 13.69
N ASP A 117 6.09 16.81 13.21
CA ASP A 117 5.02 17.62 13.84
C ASP A 117 3.98 16.76 14.60
N VAL A 118 3.98 16.88 15.94
CA VAL A 118 3.09 16.17 16.87
C VAL A 118 1.60 16.47 16.62
N LYS A 119 1.28 17.64 16.04
CA LYS A 119 -0.11 18.02 15.74
C LYS A 119 -0.72 17.17 14.62
N THR A 120 0.08 16.77 13.63
CA THR A 120 -0.37 15.93 12.54
C THR A 120 -0.65 14.48 12.96
N THR A 121 0.10 13.94 13.95
CA THR A 121 -0.20 12.63 14.56
C THR A 121 -1.62 12.61 15.14
N SER A 122 -2.01 13.68 15.85
CA SER A 122 -3.37 13.80 16.42
C SER A 122 -4.49 13.89 15.37
N SER A 123 -4.20 14.44 14.18
CA SER A 123 -5.17 14.55 13.09
C SER A 123 -5.37 13.21 12.39
N ILE A 124 -4.27 12.48 12.15
CA ILE A 124 -4.29 11.12 11.63
C ILE A 124 -5.03 10.17 12.58
N ASP A 125 -4.77 10.26 13.89
CA ASP A 125 -5.48 9.45 14.89
C ASP A 125 -6.99 9.75 14.90
N LYS A 126 -7.39 11.02 14.77
CA LYS A 126 -8.81 11.40 14.64
C LYS A 126 -9.45 10.87 13.36
N LYS A 127 -8.76 10.98 12.22
CA LYS A 127 -9.22 10.43 10.94
C LYS A 127 -9.30 8.90 10.99
N MET A 128 -8.38 8.24 11.69
CA MET A 128 -8.45 6.81 12.00
C MET A 128 -9.70 6.46 12.81
N LEU A 129 -10.04 7.24 13.84
CA LEU A 129 -11.26 7.01 14.63
C LEU A 129 -12.53 7.18 13.80
N ILE A 130 -12.59 8.20 12.94
CA ILE A 130 -13.71 8.40 12.01
C ILE A 130 -13.83 7.19 11.08
N MET A 131 -12.71 6.74 10.51
CA MET A 131 -12.68 5.55 9.66
C MET A 131 -13.07 4.29 10.45
N GLN A 132 -12.54 4.03 11.64
CA GLN A 132 -12.97 2.91 12.50
C GLN A 132 -14.48 2.91 12.75
N SER A 133 -15.08 4.08 12.97
CA SER A 133 -16.54 4.20 13.19
C SER A 133 -17.37 3.86 11.95
N MET A 134 -16.78 3.92 10.75
CA MET A 134 -17.43 3.64 9.47
C MET A 134 -17.35 2.15 9.06
N GLY A 135 -16.66 1.27 9.81
CA GLY A 135 -16.47 -0.13 9.41
C GLY A 135 -15.98 -1.08 10.51
N ASN A 136 -16.47 -2.32 10.49
CA ASN A 136 -16.18 -3.39 11.46
C ASN A 136 -14.79 -4.03 11.27
N VAL A 137 -13.69 -3.28 11.42
CA VAL A 137 -12.33 -3.87 11.44
C VAL A 137 -11.71 -3.65 12.81
N ASP A 138 -11.43 -4.75 13.50
CA ASP A 138 -10.72 -4.72 14.77
C ASP A 138 -9.22 -4.47 14.54
N LEU A 139 -8.79 -3.23 14.80
CA LEU A 139 -7.40 -2.79 14.66
C LEU A 139 -6.60 -2.90 15.97
N SER A 140 -7.19 -3.48 17.03
CA SER A 140 -6.59 -3.51 18.38
C SER A 140 -5.32 -4.37 18.47
N VAL A 141 -5.34 -5.56 17.85
CA VAL A 141 -4.18 -6.49 17.76
C VAL A 141 -2.97 -5.81 17.11
N LEU A 142 -3.27 -4.90 16.18
CA LEU A 142 -2.33 -4.32 15.24
C LEU A 142 -1.68 -3.04 15.75
N LYS A 143 -2.35 -2.36 16.69
CA LYS A 143 -1.80 -1.22 17.42
C LYS A 143 -0.64 -1.66 18.32
N GLN A 144 -0.66 -2.87 18.87
CA GLN A 144 0.35 -3.33 19.83
C GLN A 144 1.72 -3.56 19.18
N ASP A 145 1.78 -4.27 18.05
CA ASP A 145 3.03 -4.58 17.33
C ASP A 145 3.78 -3.33 16.81
N VAL A 146 3.05 -2.24 16.62
CA VAL A 146 3.57 -0.95 16.13
C VAL A 146 4.04 -0.08 17.28
N MET A 147 3.30 -0.12 18.40
CA MET A 147 3.64 0.59 19.63
C MET A 147 4.93 0.07 20.27
N ASP A 148 5.31 -1.19 20.00
CA ASP A 148 6.56 -1.79 20.46
C ASP A 148 7.81 -1.30 19.67
N MET A 149 7.66 -0.36 18.73
CA MET A 149 8.73 0.24 17.92
C MET A 149 9.61 -0.78 17.16
N ALA A 150 9.11 -2.00 16.93
CA ALA A 150 9.83 -3.08 16.26
C ALA A 150 10.31 -2.76 14.83
N TYR A 151 9.84 -1.64 14.26
CA TYR A 151 10.12 -1.20 12.88
C TYR A 151 10.76 0.20 12.79
N GLY A 152 11.36 0.69 13.89
CA GLY A 152 12.13 1.95 13.95
C GLY A 152 11.33 3.19 14.38
N GLU A 153 12.02 4.33 14.54
CA GLU A 153 11.53 5.60 15.13
C GLU A 153 10.32 6.24 14.41
N HIS A 154 10.00 5.77 13.20
CA HIS A 154 8.92 6.29 12.36
C HIS A 154 7.86 5.24 11.99
N SER A 155 7.91 4.07 12.62
CA SER A 155 7.03 2.93 12.34
C SER A 155 5.56 3.26 12.55
N SER A 156 5.23 3.97 13.63
CA SER A 156 3.86 4.34 14.00
C SER A 156 3.16 5.18 12.95
N HIS A 157 3.88 6.13 12.36
CA HIS A 157 3.31 7.02 11.35
C HIS A 157 3.09 6.30 10.00
N ARG A 158 4.10 5.53 9.55
CA ARG A 158 3.97 4.71 8.34
C ARG A 158 2.85 3.68 8.49
N PHE A 159 2.74 3.09 9.67
CA PHE A 159 1.68 2.18 10.01
C PHE A 159 0.30 2.82 9.92
N ASN A 160 0.09 4.00 10.52
CA ASN A 160 -1.20 4.69 10.45
C ASN A 160 -1.64 4.95 9.00
N ILE A 161 -0.72 5.29 8.10
CA ILE A 161 -1.04 5.49 6.69
C ILE A 161 -1.36 4.20 5.96
N VAL A 162 -0.61 3.11 6.23
CA VAL A 162 -0.94 1.78 5.70
C VAL A 162 -2.32 1.33 6.20
N VAL A 163 -2.64 1.59 7.47
CA VAL A 163 -3.97 1.31 8.06
C VAL A 163 -5.07 2.08 7.36
N LEU A 164 -4.91 3.40 7.21
CA LEU A 164 -5.90 4.24 6.52
C LEU A 164 -6.06 3.82 5.04
N TRP A 165 -4.95 3.53 4.35
CA TRP A 165 -4.95 3.04 2.98
C TRP A 165 -5.73 1.73 2.83
N CYS A 166 -5.39 0.75 3.66
CA CYS A 166 -6.02 -0.55 3.67
C CYS A 166 -7.50 -0.50 4.06
N TYR A 167 -7.85 0.30 5.06
CA TYR A 167 -9.23 0.54 5.46
C TYR A 167 -10.05 1.03 4.26
N MET A 168 -9.47 1.93 3.47
CA MET A 168 -10.13 2.49 2.30
C MET A 168 -10.37 1.49 1.17
N ILE A 169 -9.37 0.66 0.88
CA ILE A 169 -9.53 -0.43 -0.08
C ILE A 169 -10.55 -1.45 0.43
N ASN A 170 -10.53 -1.77 1.72
CA ASN A 170 -11.39 -2.81 2.30
C ASN A 170 -12.87 -2.39 2.37
N ASN A 171 -13.17 -1.17 2.83
CA ASN A 171 -14.56 -0.69 3.01
C ASN A 171 -15.35 -0.69 1.68
N ARG A 172 -14.67 -0.56 0.54
CA ARG A 172 -15.29 -0.60 -0.79
C ARG A 172 -15.40 -2.02 -1.39
N HIS A 173 -14.65 -3.01 -0.90
CA HIS A 173 -14.48 -4.29 -1.59
C HIS A 173 -14.78 -5.55 -0.76
N TYR A 174 -15.23 -5.41 0.50
CA TYR A 174 -15.77 -6.50 1.34
C TYR A 174 -14.99 -7.81 1.21
N TYR A 175 -13.68 -7.77 1.46
CA TYR A 175 -12.87 -8.98 1.42
C TYR A 175 -13.04 -9.74 2.73
N ARG A 176 -13.83 -10.83 2.70
CA ARG A 176 -13.75 -11.86 3.75
C ARG A 176 -12.29 -12.33 3.78
N ASN A 177 -11.61 -12.17 4.92
CA ASN A 177 -10.17 -12.41 5.12
C ASN A 177 -9.22 -11.32 4.57
N PHE A 178 -9.68 -10.07 4.44
CA PHE A 178 -8.83 -8.91 4.07
C PHE A 178 -7.57 -8.81 4.92
N THR A 179 -7.73 -8.99 6.24
CA THR A 179 -6.64 -8.86 7.21
C THR A 179 -5.49 -9.81 6.88
N GLU A 180 -5.78 -11.11 6.84
CA GLU A 180 -4.77 -12.15 6.60
C GLU A 180 -4.20 -12.12 5.17
N ARG A 181 -5.04 -11.85 4.17
CA ARG A 181 -4.66 -12.02 2.75
C ARG A 181 -4.07 -10.77 2.10
N TYR A 182 -4.24 -9.60 2.69
CA TYR A 182 -3.82 -8.34 2.08
C TYR A 182 -3.16 -7.41 3.08
N PHE A 183 -3.81 -7.17 4.21
CA PHE A 183 -3.34 -6.20 5.18
C PHE A 183 -2.01 -6.60 5.83
N ASP A 184 -1.92 -7.79 6.45
CA ASP A 184 -0.69 -8.24 7.11
C ASP A 184 0.49 -8.36 6.13
N PRO A 185 0.30 -8.91 4.92
CA PRO A 185 1.32 -8.87 3.88
C PRO A 185 1.76 -7.44 3.51
N LEU A 186 0.83 -6.49 3.39
CA LEU A 186 1.17 -5.11 3.02
C LEU A 186 1.98 -4.43 4.11
N VAL A 187 1.58 -4.59 5.37
CA VAL A 187 2.32 -4.09 6.54
C VAL A 187 3.75 -4.62 6.52
N LYS A 188 3.96 -5.92 6.26
CA LYS A 188 5.31 -6.50 6.13
C LYS A 188 6.11 -5.91 4.97
N LEU A 189 5.47 -5.67 3.83
CA LEU A 189 6.11 -5.10 2.64
C LEU A 189 6.36 -3.58 2.71
N VAL A 190 5.73 -2.88 3.65
CA VAL A 190 5.92 -1.44 3.85
C VAL A 190 6.78 -1.13 5.09
N LEU A 191 6.66 -1.94 6.14
CA LEU A 191 7.31 -1.70 7.43
C LEU A 191 8.46 -2.68 7.76
N GLY A 192 8.50 -3.87 7.17
CA GLY A 192 9.45 -4.91 7.57
C GLY A 192 10.82 -4.82 6.91
N GLU A 193 11.90 -4.70 7.68
CA GLU A 193 13.15 -5.33 7.27
C GLU A 193 12.98 -6.86 7.27
N ASN A 194 13.77 -7.57 6.45
CA ASN A 194 13.77 -9.03 6.33
C ASN A 194 13.43 -9.69 7.66
N VAL A 195 12.24 -10.27 7.77
CA VAL A 195 11.98 -11.30 8.77
C VAL A 195 12.92 -12.44 8.38
N LYS A 196 14.15 -12.40 8.91
CA LYS A 196 14.90 -13.63 9.11
C LYS A 196 13.91 -14.53 9.80
N GLU A 197 13.63 -15.67 9.16
CA GLU A 197 12.94 -16.77 9.78
C GLU A 197 13.43 -16.85 11.22
N SER A 198 12.55 -16.57 12.18
CA SER A 198 12.75 -17.05 13.52
C SER A 198 12.70 -18.57 13.36
N THR A 199 13.86 -19.16 13.10
CA THR A 199 14.11 -20.58 13.34
C THR A 199 13.84 -20.77 14.82
N ASN A 200 12.59 -21.09 15.14
CA ASN A 200 12.24 -21.85 16.32
C ASN A 200 12.82 -23.25 16.10
N GLU A 201 14.14 -23.38 16.25
CA GLU A 201 14.70 -24.63 16.70
C GLU A 201 14.27 -24.79 18.15
N LYS A 202 13.24 -25.61 18.33
CA LYS A 202 13.02 -26.31 19.59
C LYS A 202 14.32 -27.01 19.98
N ARG A 203 14.90 -26.60 21.10
CA ARG A 203 15.65 -27.48 22.01
C ARG A 203 15.29 -27.14 23.44
#